data_AF-A0A059LJW8-F1
#
_entry.id   AF-A0A059LJW8-F1
#
_cell.length_a   1.000
_cell.length_b   1.000
_cell.length_c   1.000
_cell.angle_alpha   90.00
_cell.angle_beta   90.00
_cell.angle_gamma   90.00
#
_symmetry.space_group_name_H-M   'P 1'
#
loop_
_entity.id
_entity.type
_entity.pdbx_description
1 polymer ?
#
loop_
_entity_poly.entity_id
_entity_poly.type
_entity_poly.pdbx_seq_one_letter_code
_entity_poly.pdbx_strand_id
1 'polypeptide(L)'
;MHAYCLEALSEQLRPGARVLDVGSGSGYLSAVMAHLVSDGSEGFDASSDPPMAPTTPPSSPTTPASPTSLCGHVVGIEHVPQLTTLAQSNVRQDPVGRLQIETQVLEFVTGDGRKGWPARAPYDAIHVGASTPLVPRALVAQLKRGGCLIAPVGAAGQGQRMVIIRRDQRGEISMDEGLTVNYVPLTDLERQIYG
;
A
#
# COMPACT_ATOMS: atom_id res chain seq x y z
N MET A 1 -0.10 -5.13 12.68
CA MET A 1 -1.11 -4.55 11.77
C MET A 1 -0.69 -4.59 10.31
N HIS A 2 0.48 -4.07 9.90
CA HIS A 2 0.93 -4.10 8.49
C HIS A 2 0.86 -5.49 7.84
N ALA A 3 1.40 -6.54 8.47
CA ALA A 3 1.37 -7.90 7.94
C ALA A 3 -0.06 -8.42 7.70
N TYR A 4 -0.99 -8.14 8.62
CA TYR A 4 -2.41 -8.50 8.45
C TYR A 4 -3.04 -7.79 7.25
N CYS A 5 -2.75 -6.50 7.06
CA CYS A 5 -3.26 -5.75 5.92
C CYS A 5 -2.72 -6.28 4.59
N LEU A 6 -1.43 -6.61 4.54
CA LEU A 6 -0.80 -7.19 3.35
C LEU A 6 -1.38 -8.56 3.02
N GLU A 7 -1.58 -9.42 4.04
CA GLU A 7 -2.18 -10.74 3.86
C GLU A 7 -3.61 -10.63 3.32
N ALA A 8 -4.41 -9.73 3.89
CA ALA A 8 -5.79 -9.50 3.44
C ALA A 8 -5.91 -8.94 2.01
N LEU A 9 -4.84 -8.32 1.50
CA LEU A 9 -4.76 -7.75 0.15
C LEU A 9 -3.87 -8.59 -0.79
N SER A 10 -3.36 -9.73 -0.35
CA SER A 10 -2.34 -10.52 -1.06
C SER A 10 -2.74 -10.90 -2.49
N GLU A 11 -4.01 -11.24 -2.71
CA GLU A 11 -4.56 -11.53 -4.05
C GLU A 11 -4.53 -10.32 -5.00
N GLN A 12 -4.60 -9.10 -4.44
CA GLN A 12 -4.64 -7.84 -5.19
C GLN A 12 -3.25 -7.19 -5.33
N LEU A 13 -2.33 -7.42 -4.40
CA LEU A 13 -0.95 -6.92 -4.41
C LEU A 13 -0.05 -7.79 -5.31
N ARG A 14 -0.37 -7.77 -6.60
CA ARG A 14 0.35 -8.50 -7.65
C ARG A 14 1.01 -7.55 -8.64
N PRO A 15 1.97 -8.04 -9.44
CA PRO A 15 2.67 -7.21 -10.42
C PRO A 15 1.69 -6.52 -11.38
N GLY A 16 1.85 -5.22 -11.59
CA GLY A 16 0.96 -4.43 -12.44
C GLY A 16 -0.28 -3.86 -11.74
N ALA A 17 -0.53 -4.19 -10.47
CA ALA A 17 -1.68 -3.71 -9.72
C ALA A 17 -1.62 -2.21 -9.41
N ARG A 18 -2.80 -1.60 -9.27
CA ARG A 18 -2.98 -0.22 -8.82
C ARG A 18 -3.45 -0.21 -7.37
N VAL A 19 -2.73 0.49 -6.51
CA VAL A 19 -2.98 0.49 -5.07
C VAL A 19 -3.13 1.92 -4.55
N LEU A 20 -4.06 2.11 -3.62
CA LEU A 20 -4.20 3.34 -2.85
C LEU A 20 -3.93 3.07 -1.37
N ASP A 21 -3.04 3.86 -0.78
CA ASP A 21 -2.72 3.85 0.65
C ASP A 21 -3.20 5.15 1.30
N VAL A 22 -4.31 5.08 2.03
CA VAL A 22 -4.93 6.23 2.69
C VAL A 22 -4.35 6.43 4.07
N GLY A 23 -3.79 7.62 4.33
CA GLY A 23 -3.06 7.90 5.57
C GLY A 23 -1.66 7.28 5.52
N SER A 24 -0.91 7.57 4.46
CA SER A 24 0.39 6.93 4.20
C SER A 24 1.45 7.22 5.25
N GLY A 25 1.30 8.29 6.06
CA GLY A 25 2.15 8.56 7.22
C GLY A 25 3.64 8.60 6.89
N SER A 26 4.40 7.63 7.41
CA SER A 26 5.86 7.54 7.17
C SER A 26 6.24 7.04 5.77
N GLY A 27 5.28 6.55 5.00
CA GLY A 27 5.49 5.93 3.68
C GLY A 27 5.88 4.45 3.72
N TYR A 28 6.00 3.85 4.91
CA TYR A 28 6.48 2.47 5.04
C TYR A 28 5.61 1.46 4.29
N LEU A 29 4.31 1.43 4.55
CA LEU A 29 3.43 0.45 3.91
C LEU A 29 3.27 0.73 2.41
N SER A 30 3.25 2.01 2.00
CA SER A 30 3.22 2.40 0.60
C SER A 30 4.45 1.86 -0.17
N ALA A 31 5.63 1.92 0.44
CA ALA A 31 6.86 1.36 -0.14
C ALA A 31 6.80 -0.18 -0.21
N VAL A 32 6.34 -0.85 0.84
CA VAL A 32 6.15 -2.32 0.82
C VAL A 32 5.19 -2.74 -0.29
N MET A 33 4.05 -2.06 -0.42
CA MET A 33 3.10 -2.33 -1.51
C MET A 33 3.72 -2.02 -2.87
N ALA A 34 4.54 -0.97 -2.99
CA ALA A 34 5.25 -0.64 -4.23
C ALA A 34 6.19 -1.77 -4.66
N HIS A 35 6.94 -2.38 -3.73
CA HIS A 35 7.75 -3.57 -4.03
C HIS A 35 6.90 -4.72 -4.56
N LEU A 36 5.81 -5.06 -3.87
CA LEU A 36 4.95 -6.19 -4.24
C LEU A 36 4.30 -6.03 -5.62
N VAL A 37 3.99 -4.80 -6.04
CA VAL A 37 3.37 -4.55 -7.35
C VAL A 37 4.39 -4.30 -8.47
N SER A 38 5.66 -4.09 -8.13
CA SER A 38 6.77 -3.84 -9.07
C SER A 38 7.27 -5.10 -9.77
N ASP A 39 7.32 -6.21 -9.03
CA ASP A 39 8.14 -7.37 -9.40
C ASP A 39 7.39 -8.41 -10.23
N GLY A 40 7.49 -8.31 -11.55
CA GLY A 40 6.97 -9.33 -12.47
C GLY A 40 7.79 -10.62 -12.56
N SER A 41 8.87 -10.79 -11.79
CA SER A 41 9.75 -11.96 -11.90
C SER A 41 10.60 -12.18 -10.65
N GLU A 42 10.63 -13.43 -10.22
CA GLU A 42 11.38 -14.02 -9.10
C GLU A 42 10.74 -13.82 -7.73
N GLY A 43 10.08 -14.88 -7.26
CA GLY A 43 9.56 -14.96 -5.91
C GLY A 43 10.65 -14.75 -4.87
N PHE A 44 10.24 -14.34 -3.69
CA PHE A 44 11.05 -14.44 -2.48
C PHE A 44 11.53 -15.89 -2.36
N ASP A 45 12.78 -16.14 -2.76
CA ASP A 45 13.46 -17.36 -2.39
C ASP A 45 13.74 -17.30 -0.88
N ALA A 46 12.78 -17.81 -0.11
CA ALA A 46 12.91 -17.99 1.33
C ALA A 46 13.94 -19.08 1.71
N SER A 47 14.70 -19.63 0.76
CA SER A 47 15.79 -20.59 0.97
C SER A 47 17.19 -19.98 0.91
N SER A 48 17.33 -18.66 0.73
CA SER A 48 18.63 -18.00 0.88
C SER A 48 19.01 -17.80 2.36
N ASP A 49 19.22 -18.91 3.08
CA ASP A 49 20.17 -18.92 4.18
C ASP A 49 21.53 -18.42 3.64
N PRO A 50 22.29 -17.59 4.37
CA PRO A 50 23.61 -17.16 3.92
C PRO A 50 24.52 -18.40 3.79
N PRO A 51 25.03 -18.75 2.59
CA PRO A 51 25.93 -19.88 2.49
C PRO A 51 27.24 -19.53 3.23
N MET A 52 27.58 -20.36 4.22
CA MET A 52 28.93 -20.46 4.75
C MET A 52 29.89 -20.64 3.56
N ALA A 53 30.85 -19.73 3.41
CA ALA A 53 31.74 -19.67 2.25
C ALA A 53 32.46 -21.00 1.99
N PRO A 54 32.58 -21.40 0.71
CA PRO A 54 33.79 -22.01 0.22
C PRO A 54 34.41 -21.21 -0.94
N THR A 55 35.73 -21.14 -0.89
CA THR A 55 36.65 -20.49 -1.81
C THR A 55 36.67 -21.17 -3.19
N THR A 56 36.03 -20.60 -4.20
CA THR A 56 36.41 -20.77 -5.62
C THR A 56 35.88 -19.61 -6.46
N PRO A 57 36.66 -18.99 -7.37
CA PRO A 57 36.15 -17.90 -8.20
C PRO A 57 35.24 -18.43 -9.32
N PRO A 58 34.10 -17.78 -9.64
CA PRO A 58 33.29 -18.15 -10.79
C PRO A 58 33.88 -17.59 -12.08
N SER A 59 33.96 -18.46 -13.08
CA SER A 59 34.28 -18.17 -14.47
C SER A 59 33.02 -17.70 -15.21
N SER A 60 33.20 -16.67 -16.05
CA SER A 60 32.30 -16.18 -17.11
C SER A 60 31.31 -15.05 -16.74
N PRO A 61 31.26 -13.97 -17.55
CA PRO A 61 30.32 -12.87 -17.34
C PRO A 61 28.90 -13.28 -17.76
N THR A 62 27.99 -13.30 -16.79
CA THR A 62 26.54 -13.37 -17.03
C THR A 62 26.11 -12.14 -17.84
N THR A 63 25.43 -12.37 -18.96
CA THR A 63 24.77 -11.35 -19.77
C THR A 63 23.87 -10.47 -18.88
N PRO A 64 23.92 -9.13 -18.95
CA PRO A 64 23.03 -8.30 -18.15
C PRO A 64 21.59 -8.57 -18.59
N ALA A 65 20.75 -8.99 -17.63
CA ALA A 65 19.31 -9.10 -17.83
C ALA A 65 18.78 -7.77 -18.39
N SER A 66 17.93 -7.85 -19.42
CA SER A 66 17.22 -6.68 -19.96
C SER A 66 16.49 -5.96 -18.82
N PRO A 67 16.39 -4.61 -18.83
CA PRO A 67 15.79 -3.88 -17.72
C PRO A 67 14.36 -4.36 -17.49
N THR A 68 14.13 -5.00 -16.34
CA THR A 68 12.82 -5.41 -15.86
C THR A 68 11.95 -4.16 -15.84
N SER A 69 10.95 -4.11 -16.72
CA SER A 69 10.01 -2.98 -16.71
C SER A 69 9.24 -3.04 -15.40
N LEU A 70 9.53 -2.13 -14.48
CA LEU A 70 8.75 -1.96 -13.25
C LEU A 70 7.30 -1.72 -13.67
N CYS A 71 6.40 -2.58 -13.21
CA CYS A 71 4.98 -2.48 -13.48
C CYS A 71 4.22 -2.14 -12.20
N GLY A 72 2.96 -1.72 -12.31
CA GLY A 72 2.14 -1.37 -11.15
C GLY A 72 2.29 0.09 -10.71
N HIS A 73 1.41 0.51 -9.80
CA HIS A 73 1.36 1.88 -9.32
C HIS A 73 0.72 1.97 -7.93
N VAL A 74 1.37 2.67 -7.00
CA VAL A 74 0.91 2.90 -5.63
C VAL A 74 0.83 4.40 -5.38
N VAL A 75 -0.32 4.85 -4.87
CA VAL A 75 -0.52 6.22 -4.40
C VAL A 75 -0.61 6.21 -2.88
N GLY A 76 0.33 6.86 -2.20
CA GLY A 76 0.22 7.21 -0.78
C GLY A 76 -0.42 8.58 -0.63
N ILE A 77 -1.61 8.67 -0.04
CA ILE A 77 -2.29 9.95 0.23
C ILE A 77 -2.24 10.29 1.72
N GLU A 78 -1.82 11.51 2.02
CA GLU A 78 -1.67 12.02 3.37
C GLU A 78 -2.21 13.46 3.45
N HIS A 79 -2.96 13.79 4.50
CA HIS A 79 -3.56 15.13 4.61
C HIS A 79 -2.61 16.16 5.26
N VAL A 80 -1.52 15.71 5.90
CA VAL A 80 -0.50 16.56 6.53
C VAL A 80 0.66 16.74 5.53
N PRO A 81 0.86 17.93 4.95
CA PRO A 81 1.91 18.14 3.93
C PRO A 81 3.32 17.76 4.39
N GLN A 82 3.62 17.97 5.67
CA GLN A 82 4.88 17.63 6.30
C GLN A 82 5.11 16.12 6.33
N LEU A 83 4.07 15.31 6.56
CA LEU A 83 4.17 13.86 6.53
C LEU A 83 4.29 13.34 5.10
N THR A 84 3.63 13.95 4.12
CA THR A 84 3.86 13.64 2.69
C THR A 84 5.34 13.84 2.32
N THR A 85 5.93 14.96 2.75
CA THR A 85 7.34 15.29 2.49
C THR A 85 8.27 14.33 3.22
N LEU A 86 7.94 13.98 4.47
CA LEU A 86 8.67 13.00 5.27
C LEU A 86 8.65 11.61 4.62
N ALA A 87 7.49 11.14 4.16
CA ALA A 87 7.33 9.87 3.47
C ALA A 87 8.22 9.79 2.22
N GLN A 88 8.18 10.82 1.37
CA GLN A 88 9.06 10.92 0.21
C GLN A 88 10.55 10.88 0.60
N SER A 89 10.91 11.56 1.69
CA SER A 89 12.29 11.62 2.18
C SER A 89 12.76 10.28 2.73
N ASN A 90 11.93 9.60 3.53
CA ASN A 90 12.20 8.28 4.09
C ASN A 90 12.42 7.25 2.98
N VAL A 91 11.51 7.20 2.01
CA VAL A 91 11.57 6.19 0.93
C VAL A 91 12.74 6.44 -0.02
N ARG A 92 13.13 7.70 -0.24
CA ARG A 92 14.32 8.04 -1.07
C ARG A 92 15.65 7.64 -0.45
N GLN A 93 15.70 7.35 0.84
CA GLN A 93 16.93 6.85 1.47
C GLN A 93 17.26 5.42 1.04
N ASP A 94 16.25 4.64 0.66
CA ASP A 94 16.43 3.31 0.09
C ASP A 94 16.64 3.40 -1.45
N PRO A 95 17.67 2.74 -2.02
CA PRO A 95 17.91 2.79 -3.46
C PRO A 95 16.73 2.32 -4.32
N VAL A 96 15.99 1.28 -3.88
CA VAL A 96 14.84 0.76 -4.64
C VAL A 96 13.65 1.69 -4.47
N GLY A 97 13.38 2.17 -3.26
CA GLY A 97 12.35 3.17 -2.98
C GLY A 97 12.54 4.47 -3.79
N ARG A 98 13.78 4.96 -3.91
CA ARG A 98 14.12 6.08 -4.79
C ARG A 98 13.77 5.78 -6.25
N LEU A 99 14.18 4.62 -6.76
CA LEU A 99 13.88 4.22 -8.14
C LEU A 99 12.36 4.14 -8.37
N GLN A 100 11.59 3.61 -7.42
CA GLN A 100 10.13 3.53 -7.50
C GLN A 100 9.46 4.92 -7.59
N ILE A 101 9.99 5.92 -6.88
CA ILE A 101 9.49 7.31 -6.98
C ILE A 101 9.87 7.91 -8.34
N GLU A 102 11.11 7.74 -8.79
CA GLU A 102 11.61 8.28 -10.06
C GLU A 102 10.90 7.67 -11.27
N THR A 103 10.57 6.38 -11.20
CA THR A 103 9.85 5.63 -12.24
C THR A 103 8.33 5.70 -12.09
N GLN A 104 7.82 6.46 -11.11
CA GLN A 104 6.39 6.66 -10.88
C GLN A 104 5.61 5.38 -10.55
N VAL A 105 6.29 4.35 -10.04
CA VAL A 105 5.64 3.21 -9.39
C VAL A 105 5.03 3.66 -8.07
N LEU A 106 5.70 4.54 -7.32
CA LEU A 106 5.22 5.08 -6.05
C LEU A 106 5.09 6.60 -6.12
N GLU A 107 3.89 7.11 -5.83
CA GLU A 107 3.57 8.53 -5.80
C GLU A 107 3.01 8.89 -4.42
N PHE A 108 3.56 9.93 -3.79
CA PHE A 108 3.01 10.49 -2.55
C PHE A 108 2.33 11.82 -2.83
N VAL A 109 1.05 11.94 -2.44
CA VAL A 109 0.22 13.12 -2.70
C VAL A 109 -0.34 13.67 -1.38
N THR A 110 -0.48 15.00 -1.33
CA THR A 110 -1.14 15.65 -0.19
C THR A 110 -2.62 15.84 -0.50
N GLY A 111 -3.51 15.29 0.34
CA GLY A 111 -4.95 15.40 0.11
C GLY A 111 -5.82 14.69 1.14
N ASP A 112 -7.12 14.93 1.06
CA ASP A 112 -8.11 14.29 1.92
C ASP A 112 -8.37 12.84 1.49
N GLY A 113 -7.76 11.90 2.21
CA GLY A 113 -7.88 10.46 1.99
C GLY A 113 -9.32 9.93 2.01
N ARG A 114 -10.26 10.60 2.68
CA ARG A 114 -11.69 10.19 2.67
C ARG A 114 -12.32 10.28 1.28
N LYS A 115 -11.75 11.10 0.40
CA LYS A 115 -12.17 11.29 -1.00
C LYS A 115 -11.47 10.31 -1.96
N GLY A 116 -10.52 9.51 -1.47
CA GLY A 116 -9.63 8.70 -2.30
C GLY A 116 -8.78 9.57 -3.23
N TRP A 117 -8.38 9.00 -4.37
CA TRP A 117 -7.59 9.72 -5.38
C TRP A 117 -8.05 9.38 -6.81
N PRO A 118 -9.11 10.05 -7.31
CA PRO A 118 -9.71 9.71 -8.60
C PRO A 118 -8.75 9.76 -9.80
N ALA A 119 -7.67 10.55 -9.73
CA ALA A 119 -6.70 10.70 -10.82
C ALA A 119 -5.97 9.40 -11.19
N ARG A 120 -5.89 8.42 -10.27
CA ARG A 120 -5.26 7.10 -10.52
C ARG A 120 -6.23 5.93 -10.34
N ALA A 121 -7.48 6.21 -9.99
CA ALA A 121 -8.54 5.23 -9.95
C ALA A 121 -8.78 4.61 -11.36
N PRO A 122 -9.38 3.41 -11.43
CA PRO A 122 -9.77 2.55 -10.30
C PRO A 122 -8.61 1.71 -9.75
N TYR A 123 -8.76 1.21 -8.53
CA TYR A 123 -7.74 0.48 -7.76
C TYR A 123 -8.04 -1.02 -7.61
N ASP A 124 -7.01 -1.85 -7.68
CA ASP A 124 -7.08 -3.27 -7.32
C ASP A 124 -7.13 -3.43 -5.80
N ALA A 125 -6.35 -2.63 -5.06
CA ALA A 125 -6.30 -2.64 -3.60
C ALA A 125 -6.42 -1.23 -3.01
N ILE A 126 -7.15 -1.10 -1.91
CA ILE A 126 -7.19 0.13 -1.10
C ILE A 126 -6.93 -0.24 0.36
N HIS A 127 -5.88 0.34 0.93
CA HIS A 127 -5.60 0.28 2.36
C HIS A 127 -5.98 1.61 3.02
N VAL A 128 -6.57 1.56 4.21
CA VAL A 128 -6.81 2.75 5.05
C VAL A 128 -6.06 2.58 6.37
N GLY A 129 -5.03 3.40 6.56
CA GLY A 129 -4.15 3.42 7.73
C GLY A 129 -4.65 4.25 8.90
N ALA A 130 -5.93 4.65 8.91
CA ALA A 130 -6.56 5.45 9.96
C ALA A 130 -8.02 5.05 10.15
N SER A 131 -8.51 5.09 11.40
CA SER A 131 -9.87 4.64 11.75
C SER A 131 -10.95 5.61 11.28
N THR A 132 -12.03 5.06 10.75
CA THR A 132 -13.19 5.84 10.30
C THR A 132 -14.47 5.32 10.97
N PRO A 133 -15.46 6.17 11.30
CA PRO A 133 -16.74 5.69 11.82
C PRO A 133 -17.46 4.74 10.86
N LEU A 134 -17.27 4.95 9.54
CA LEU A 134 -17.82 4.13 8.46
C LEU A 134 -16.88 4.18 7.25
N VAL A 135 -16.86 3.14 6.41
CA VAL A 135 -16.02 3.15 5.22
C VAL A 135 -16.51 4.21 4.21
N PRO A 136 -15.67 5.17 3.79
CA PRO A 136 -16.08 6.21 2.85
C PRO A 136 -16.56 5.62 1.51
N ARG A 137 -17.74 6.05 1.05
CA ARG A 137 -18.32 5.62 -0.23
C ARG A 137 -17.41 5.92 -1.43
N ALA A 138 -16.63 7.00 -1.36
CA ALA A 138 -15.68 7.37 -2.40
C ALA A 138 -14.60 6.29 -2.62
N LEU A 139 -14.12 5.66 -1.55
CA LEU A 139 -13.13 4.58 -1.66
C LEU A 139 -13.74 3.34 -2.29
N VAL A 140 -14.95 2.94 -1.84
CA VAL A 140 -15.67 1.81 -2.45
C VAL A 140 -15.98 2.07 -3.93
N ALA A 141 -16.31 3.31 -4.31
CA ALA A 141 -16.56 3.67 -5.70
C ALA A 141 -15.30 3.54 -6.59
N GLN A 142 -14.11 3.77 -6.02
CA GLN A 142 -12.83 3.71 -6.72
C GLN A 142 -12.24 2.28 -6.80
N LEU A 143 -12.87 1.26 -6.19
CA LEU A 143 -12.46 -0.14 -6.35
C LEU A 143 -12.78 -0.70 -7.74
N LYS A 144 -11.83 -1.42 -8.33
CA LYS A 144 -12.05 -2.27 -9.51
C LYS A 144 -12.96 -3.45 -9.17
N ARG A 145 -13.55 -4.06 -10.20
CA ARG A 145 -14.08 -5.42 -10.12
C ARG A 145 -12.93 -6.39 -9.81
N GLY A 146 -13.15 -7.31 -8.88
CA GLY A 146 -12.10 -8.14 -8.27
C GLY A 146 -11.21 -7.40 -7.26
N GLY A 147 -11.53 -6.15 -6.92
CA GLY A 147 -10.73 -5.34 -6.00
C GLY A 147 -11.09 -5.55 -4.53
N CYS A 148 -10.16 -5.18 -3.64
CA CYS A 148 -10.30 -5.33 -2.19
C CYS A 148 -9.96 -4.01 -1.47
N LEU A 149 -10.73 -3.67 -0.44
CA LEU A 149 -10.46 -2.56 0.47
C LEU A 149 -10.37 -3.09 1.88
N ILE A 150 -9.37 -2.62 2.64
CA ILE A 150 -9.25 -2.89 4.06
C ILE A 150 -9.19 -1.58 4.85
N ALA A 151 -10.00 -1.47 5.89
CA ALA A 151 -10.07 -0.27 6.73
C ALA A 151 -10.43 -0.59 8.18
N PRO A 152 -9.80 0.07 9.17
CA PRO A 152 -10.27 0.04 10.54
C PRO A 152 -11.54 0.89 10.67
N VAL A 153 -12.63 0.27 11.12
CA VAL A 153 -13.94 0.91 11.29
C VAL A 153 -14.34 0.91 12.76
N GLY A 154 -14.75 2.07 13.26
CA GLY A 154 -15.21 2.28 14.62
C GLY A 154 -14.97 3.72 15.06
N ALA A 155 -15.87 4.26 15.88
CA ALA A 155 -15.71 5.61 16.42
C ALA A 155 -14.50 5.69 17.37
N ALA A 156 -13.88 6.88 17.47
CA ALA A 156 -12.80 7.13 18.41
C ALA A 156 -13.23 6.80 19.86
N GLY A 157 -12.44 6.02 20.58
CA GLY A 157 -12.76 5.57 21.94
C GLY A 157 -13.78 4.43 22.03
N GLN A 158 -14.33 3.95 20.90
CA GLN A 158 -15.08 2.70 20.82
C GLN A 158 -14.19 1.57 20.27
N GLY A 159 -14.61 0.31 20.45
CA GLY A 159 -13.89 -0.83 19.89
C GLY A 159 -13.88 -0.75 18.36
N GLN A 160 -12.70 -0.65 17.76
CA GLN A 160 -12.56 -0.66 16.29
C GLN A 160 -12.40 -2.10 15.80
N ARG A 161 -12.93 -2.36 14.60
CA ARG A 161 -12.80 -3.64 13.89
C ARG A 161 -12.13 -3.41 12.56
N MET A 162 -11.28 -4.33 12.16
CA MET A 162 -10.76 -4.33 10.81
C MET A 162 -11.84 -4.84 9.86
N VAL A 163 -12.24 -4.02 8.89
CA VAL A 163 -13.26 -4.36 7.89
C VAL A 163 -12.60 -4.60 6.55
N ILE A 164 -12.98 -5.69 5.88
CA ILE A 164 -12.51 -6.04 4.54
C ILE A 164 -13.72 -6.00 3.59
N ILE A 165 -13.65 -5.16 2.56
CA ILE A 165 -14.68 -5.03 1.54
C ILE A 165 -14.14 -5.59 0.23
N ARG A 166 -14.85 -6.54 -0.37
CA ARG A 166 -14.50 -7.10 -1.68
C ARG A 166 -15.54 -6.72 -2.72
N ARG A 167 -15.09 -6.36 -3.91
CA ARG A 167 -15.94 -6.21 -5.10
C ARG A 167 -15.68 -7.38 -6.01
N ASP A 168 -16.68 -8.22 -6.25
CA ASP A 168 -16.52 -9.37 -7.14
C ASP A 168 -16.46 -8.95 -8.64
N GLN A 169 -16.37 -9.92 -9.53
CA GLN A 169 -16.34 -9.68 -10.98
C GLN A 169 -17.68 -9.19 -11.54
N ARG A 170 -18.80 -9.44 -10.86
CA ARG A 170 -20.14 -8.98 -11.23
C ARG A 170 -20.39 -7.55 -10.74
N GLY A 171 -19.58 -7.06 -9.79
CA GLY A 171 -19.69 -5.75 -9.14
C GLY A 171 -20.44 -5.80 -7.81
N GLU A 172 -20.79 -6.99 -7.32
CA GLU A 172 -21.40 -7.19 -6.01
C GLU A 172 -20.36 -6.92 -4.91
N ILE A 173 -20.82 -6.30 -3.82
CA ILE A 173 -19.98 -5.94 -2.68
C ILE A 173 -20.25 -6.90 -1.53
N SER A 174 -19.20 -7.51 -0.99
CA SER A 174 -19.24 -8.23 0.29
C SER A 174 -18.38 -7.51 1.33
N MET A 175 -18.71 -7.72 2.60
CA MET A 175 -18.01 -7.13 3.73
C MET A 175 -17.79 -8.19 4.81
N ASP A 176 -16.54 -8.33 5.22
CA ASP A 176 -16.11 -9.22 6.30
C ASP A 176 -15.53 -8.39 7.46
N GLU A 177 -15.81 -8.82 8.69
CA GLU A 177 -15.23 -8.23 9.91
C GLU A 177 -14.11 -9.13 10.44
N GLY A 178 -12.97 -8.53 10.73
CA GLY A 178 -11.78 -9.18 11.25
C GLY A 178 -11.47 -8.79 12.70
N LEU A 179 -10.18 -8.65 12.98
CA LEU A 179 -9.65 -8.45 14.33
C LEU A 179 -10.12 -7.14 14.99
N THR A 180 -10.12 -7.11 16.32
CA THR A 180 -10.17 -5.86 17.09
C THR A 180 -8.87 -5.09 16.91
N VAL A 181 -8.94 -3.79 16.64
CA VAL A 181 -7.76 -2.96 16.37
C VAL A 181 -7.84 -1.62 17.11
N ASN A 182 -6.74 -0.88 17.13
CA ASN A 182 -6.69 0.49 17.63
C ASN A 182 -5.80 1.35 16.72
N TYR A 183 -6.44 2.24 15.96
CA TYR A 183 -5.86 3.11 14.95
C TYR A 183 -6.20 4.57 15.24
N VAL A 184 -5.26 5.45 14.88
CA VAL A 184 -5.46 6.90 14.90
C VAL A 184 -6.65 7.29 14.00
N PRO A 185 -7.48 8.29 14.37
CA PRO A 185 -8.65 8.66 13.57
C PRO A 185 -8.31 9.27 12.22
N LEU A 186 -9.07 8.91 11.18
CA LEU A 186 -9.09 9.57 9.87
C LEU A 186 -9.93 10.84 9.97
N THR A 187 -9.27 11.96 10.25
CA THR A 187 -9.93 13.23 10.64
C THR A 187 -9.48 14.42 9.78
N ASP A 188 -10.01 15.60 10.06
CA ASP A 188 -9.52 16.86 9.49
C ASP A 188 -8.17 17.27 10.11
N LEU A 189 -7.33 17.93 9.30
CA LEU A 189 -5.97 18.33 9.64
C LEU A 189 -5.87 19.08 10.97
N GLU A 190 -6.75 20.07 11.19
CA GLU A 190 -6.73 20.87 12.43
C GLU A 190 -6.95 20.01 13.67
N ARG A 191 -7.92 19.08 13.61
CA ARG A 191 -8.20 18.19 14.74
C ARG A 191 -7.02 17.24 15.01
N GLN A 192 -6.34 16.79 13.96
CA GLN A 192 -5.19 15.89 14.12
C GLN A 192 -3.97 16.57 14.76
N ILE A 193 -3.75 17.85 14.48
CA ILE A 193 -2.58 18.58 14.98
C ILE A 193 -2.83 19.20 16.36
N TYR A 194 -4.04 19.71 16.61
CA TYR A 194 -4.32 20.55 17.79
C TYR A 194 -5.35 19.97 18.77
N GLY A 195 -5.98 18.83 18.44
CA GLY A 195 -7.04 18.22 19.24
C GLY A 195 -6.60 16.95 19.95
#